data_AF-A0A3Z4X638-F1
#
_entry.id   AF-A0A3Z4X638-F1
#
_cell.length_a   1.000
_cell.length_b   1.000
_cell.length_c   1.000
_cell.angle_alpha   90.00
_cell.angle_beta   90.00
_cell.angle_gamma   90.00
#
_symmetry.space_group_name_H-M   'P 1'
#
loop_
_entity.id
_entity.type
_entity.pdbx_description
1 polymer ?
#
loop_
_entity_poly.entity_id
_entity_poly.type
_entity_poly.pdbx_seq_one_letter_code
_entity_poly.pdbx_strand_id
1 'polypeptide(L)'
;MAVISAKDQLVALFNAANSGLSSPLTAADVTFGAVADYSPADSGDTRNSKLTITATEESANFTGEKELHYTRLNSLNIIGAKAVTADQAEWDTDEEVLAFVNADLIAAGKTEDAFALSELTITREDGSSGEKIITVKVKEGHIKYQPASLAVYTVTQPIVKTDLSTTNGELDGFV
;
A
#
# COMPACT_ATOMS: atom_id res chain seq x y z
N MET A 1 -13.37 -2.81 10.94
CA MET A 1 -13.20 -1.34 10.97
C MET A 1 -13.35 -0.83 9.55
N ALA A 2 -13.79 0.41 9.34
CA ALA A 2 -13.88 0.98 8.01
C ALA A 2 -12.50 1.46 7.55
N VAL A 3 -12.19 1.29 6.26
CA VAL A 3 -10.99 1.89 5.65
C VAL A 3 -11.16 3.40 5.62
N ILE A 4 -10.11 4.13 6.01
CA ILE A 4 -10.08 5.59 6.04
C ILE A 4 -9.01 6.07 5.06
N SER A 5 -9.36 7.00 4.17
CA SER A 5 -8.40 7.49 3.18
C SER A 5 -7.20 8.18 3.84
N ALA A 6 -6.02 8.11 3.22
CA ALA A 6 -4.83 8.82 3.74
C ALA A 6 -5.05 10.33 3.86
N LYS A 7 -5.91 10.91 3.00
CA LYS A 7 -6.31 12.33 3.07
C LYS A 7 -7.12 12.62 4.33
N ASP A 8 -8.12 11.80 4.63
CA ASP A 8 -8.95 11.96 5.83
C ASP A 8 -8.14 11.76 7.11
N GLN A 9 -7.21 10.80 7.12
CA GLN A 9 -6.32 10.60 8.26
C GLN A 9 -5.40 11.80 8.49
N LEU A 10 -4.88 12.42 7.42
CA LEU A 10 -4.07 13.64 7.53
C LEU A 10 -4.91 14.84 8.03
N VAL A 11 -6.15 14.96 7.56
CA VAL A 11 -7.09 15.98 8.04
C VAL A 11 -7.42 15.76 9.52
N ALA A 12 -7.61 14.51 9.96
CA ALA A 12 -7.81 14.18 11.35
C ALA A 12 -6.60 14.59 12.22
N LEU A 13 -5.38 14.35 11.74
CA LEU A 13 -4.15 14.81 12.40
C LEU A 13 -4.09 16.34 12.48
N PHE A 14 -4.45 17.03 11.39
CA PHE A 14 -4.53 18.49 11.36
C PHE A 14 -5.53 19.03 12.40
N ASN A 15 -6.73 18.46 12.46
CA ASN A 15 -7.76 18.86 13.41
C ASN A 15 -7.35 18.57 14.85
N ALA A 16 -6.71 17.44 15.11
CA ALA A 16 -6.20 17.10 16.44
C ALA A 16 -5.15 18.12 16.94
N ALA A 17 -4.28 18.59 16.05
CA ALA A 17 -3.30 19.64 16.35
C ALA A 17 -3.92 21.05 16.47
N ASN A 18 -5.13 21.25 15.93
CA ASN A 18 -5.82 22.54 15.88
C ASN A 18 -7.21 22.45 16.50
N SER A 19 -7.31 21.90 17.71
CA SER A 19 -8.58 21.66 18.41
C SER A 19 -9.39 22.93 18.73
N GLY A 20 -8.80 24.12 18.56
CA GLY A 20 -9.44 25.42 18.78
C GLY A 20 -10.13 26.02 17.55
N LEU A 21 -10.12 25.33 16.40
CA LEU A 21 -10.84 25.80 15.21
C LEU A 21 -12.34 25.83 15.48
N SER A 22 -13.00 26.88 15.00
CA SER A 22 -14.46 27.04 15.12
C SER A 22 -15.24 25.99 14.32
N SER A 23 -14.64 25.49 13.24
CA SER A 23 -15.12 24.36 12.45
C SER A 23 -13.95 23.42 12.16
N PRO A 24 -14.12 22.09 12.29
CA PRO A 24 -13.09 21.14 11.89
C PRO A 24 -12.91 21.16 10.38
N LEU A 25 -11.66 21.02 9.92
CA LEU A 25 -11.35 20.82 8.51
C LEU A 25 -11.88 19.47 8.04
N THR A 26 -12.41 19.40 6.82
CA THR A 26 -12.74 18.15 6.13
C THR A 26 -11.92 18.02 4.86
N ALA A 27 -11.77 16.81 4.32
CA ALA A 27 -11.05 16.61 3.06
C ALA A 27 -11.74 17.27 1.85
N ALA A 28 -13.02 17.64 1.95
CA ALA A 28 -13.75 18.37 0.91
C ALA A 28 -13.43 19.88 0.91
N ASP A 29 -12.98 20.43 2.04
CA ASP A 29 -12.65 21.85 2.16
C ASP A 29 -11.33 22.21 1.47
N VAL A 30 -10.52 21.21 1.08
CA VAL A 30 -9.17 21.43 0.56
C VAL A 30 -8.83 20.51 -0.60
N THR A 31 -8.01 21.05 -1.50
CA THR A 31 -7.22 20.25 -2.43
C THR A 31 -5.86 19.93 -1.81
N PHE A 32 -5.33 18.74 -2.13
CA PHE A 32 -4.04 18.28 -1.64
C PHE A 32 -3.01 18.39 -2.77
N GLY A 33 -1.96 19.17 -2.55
CA GLY A 33 -0.81 19.22 -3.42
C GLY A 33 0.02 17.93 -3.39
N ALA A 34 1.07 17.91 -4.21
CA ALA A 34 2.01 16.80 -4.23
C ALA A 34 2.80 16.72 -2.91
N VAL A 35 3.04 15.49 -2.44
CA VAL A 35 3.90 15.25 -1.28
C VAL A 35 5.37 15.38 -1.71
N ALA A 36 6.13 16.14 -0.94
CA ALA A 36 7.57 16.29 -1.10
C ALA A 36 8.30 15.93 0.20
N ASP A 37 9.58 15.64 0.09
CA ASP A 37 10.43 15.43 1.26
C ASP A 37 10.62 16.74 2.03
N TYR A 38 10.69 16.62 3.35
CA TYR A 38 11.00 17.72 4.26
C TYR A 38 12.20 17.33 5.11
N SER A 39 13.22 18.18 5.08
CA SER A 39 14.42 18.04 5.92
C SER A 39 14.40 19.19 6.93
N PRO A 40 14.07 18.93 8.20
CA PRO A 40 14.03 19.97 9.22
C PRO A 40 15.43 20.48 9.55
N ALA A 41 15.52 21.77 9.88
CA ALA A 41 16.77 22.38 10.34
C ALA A 41 17.10 22.00 11.80
N ASP A 42 16.07 21.78 12.62
CA ASP A 42 16.19 21.47 14.04
C ASP A 42 16.24 19.95 14.25
N SER A 43 17.24 19.47 14.99
CA SER A 43 17.44 18.04 15.25
C SER A 43 16.35 17.38 16.11
N GLY A 44 15.50 18.19 16.76
CA GLY A 44 14.33 17.71 17.52
C GLY A 44 13.08 17.51 16.68
N ASP A 45 13.05 18.02 15.45
CA ASP A 45 11.94 17.85 14.52
C ASP A 45 12.12 16.55 13.72
N THR A 46 11.13 15.67 13.84
CA THR A 46 11.14 14.32 13.23
C THR A 46 10.26 14.23 11.98
N ARG A 47 9.69 15.34 11.54
CA ARG A 47 8.87 15.41 10.33
C ARG A 47 9.76 15.18 9.12
N ASN A 48 9.27 14.37 8.19
CA ASN A 48 10.06 13.92 7.04
C ASN A 48 9.37 14.26 5.71
N SER A 49 8.23 14.92 5.74
CA SER A 49 7.44 15.20 4.55
C SER A 49 6.66 16.50 4.67
N LYS A 50 6.36 17.06 3.51
CA LYS A 50 5.54 18.25 3.38
C LYS A 50 4.56 18.15 2.22
N LEU A 51 3.43 18.82 2.34
CA LEU A 51 2.51 19.09 1.23
C LEU A 51 1.73 20.36 1.50
N THR A 52 1.32 21.03 0.42
CA THR A 52 0.43 22.19 0.50
C THR A 52 -1.01 21.72 0.41
N ILE A 53 -1.85 22.15 1.35
CA ILE A 53 -3.29 22.12 1.20
C ILE A 53 -3.79 23.49 0.77
N THR A 54 -4.73 23.54 -0.16
CA THR A 54 -5.32 24.78 -0.66
C THR A 54 -6.83 24.70 -0.49
N ALA A 55 -7.41 25.68 0.20
CA ALA A 55 -8.86 25.73 0.40
C ALA A 55 -9.59 25.75 -0.94
N THR A 56 -10.65 24.94 -1.06
CA THR A 56 -11.52 24.95 -2.23
C THR A 56 -12.36 26.22 -2.26
N GLU A 57 -12.85 26.61 -3.43
CA GLU A 57 -13.77 27.75 -3.56
C GLU A 57 -15.10 27.51 -2.81
N GLU A 58 -15.47 26.24 -2.61
CA GLU A 58 -16.67 25.80 -1.90
C GLU A 58 -16.50 25.76 -0.37
N SER A 59 -15.27 25.92 0.13
CA SER A 59 -15.00 25.91 1.56
C SER A 59 -15.63 27.13 2.25
N ALA A 60 -16.59 26.87 3.14
CA ALA A 60 -17.30 27.93 3.85
C ALA A 60 -16.45 28.59 4.96
N ASN A 61 -15.46 27.86 5.48
CA ASN A 61 -14.76 28.24 6.72
C ASN A 61 -13.25 28.50 6.53
N PHE A 62 -12.67 28.12 5.38
CA PHE A 62 -11.24 28.19 5.15
C PHE A 62 -10.94 28.90 3.83
N THR A 63 -9.85 29.69 3.81
CA THR A 63 -9.36 30.37 2.61
C THR A 63 -7.83 30.29 2.54
N GLY A 64 -7.28 30.44 1.33
CA GLY A 64 -5.85 30.45 1.10
C GLY A 64 -5.20 29.06 1.08
N GLU A 65 -3.89 29.04 1.31
CA GLU A 65 -3.06 27.83 1.29
C GLU A 65 -2.24 27.67 2.57
N LYS A 66 -1.91 26.42 2.89
CA LYS A 66 -1.09 26.07 4.03
C LYS A 66 -0.15 24.92 3.68
N GLU A 67 1.15 25.14 3.85
CA GLU A 67 2.12 24.05 3.85
C GLU A 67 2.03 23.30 5.19
N LEU A 68 1.78 22.00 5.10
CA LEU A 68 1.80 21.07 6.22
C LEU A 68 3.15 20.37 6.24
N HIS A 69 3.74 20.22 7.43
CA HIS A 69 4.89 19.35 7.67
C HIS A 69 4.44 18.24 8.61
N TYR A 70 4.74 17.00 8.26
CA TYR A 70 4.32 15.83 9.02
C TYR A 70 5.25 14.64 8.77
N THR A 71 5.09 13.59 9.58
CA THR A 71 5.89 12.37 9.48
C THR A 71 5.09 11.30 8.73
N ARG A 72 5.58 10.89 7.57
CA ARG A 72 5.13 9.68 6.88
C ARG A 72 5.73 8.45 7.53
N LEU A 73 4.96 7.38 7.56
CA LEU A 73 5.37 6.08 8.08
C LEU A 73 6.34 5.41 7.11
N ASN A 74 7.36 4.76 7.65
CA ASN A 74 8.22 3.90 6.85
C ASN A 74 7.40 2.68 6.37
N SER A 75 7.31 2.46 5.06
CA SER A 75 6.60 1.32 4.48
C SER A 75 7.44 0.06 4.35
N LEU A 76 8.75 0.16 4.60
CA LEU A 76 9.68 -0.93 4.45
C LEU A 76 9.24 -2.12 5.31
N ASN A 77 8.95 -3.24 4.65
CA ASN A 77 8.60 -4.50 5.27
C ASN A 77 7.43 -4.42 6.26
N ILE A 78 6.44 -3.55 6.04
CA ILE A 78 5.20 -3.58 6.84
C ILE A 78 4.56 -4.96 6.74
N ILE A 79 4.48 -5.51 5.52
CA ILE A 79 4.06 -6.89 5.27
C ILE A 79 5.28 -7.81 5.27
N GLY A 80 6.36 -7.37 4.59
CA GLY A 80 7.62 -8.12 4.53
C GLY A 80 7.59 -9.27 3.53
N ALA A 81 8.53 -10.21 3.70
CA ALA A 81 8.66 -11.37 2.83
C ALA A 81 7.67 -12.47 3.23
N LYS A 82 6.97 -13.05 2.24
CA LYS A 82 5.96 -14.08 2.45
C LYS A 82 6.09 -15.20 1.43
N ALA A 83 6.32 -16.40 1.90
CA ALA A 83 6.23 -17.60 1.08
C ALA A 83 4.77 -18.08 1.02
N VAL A 84 4.29 -18.36 -0.19
CA VAL A 84 2.91 -18.79 -0.45
C VAL A 84 2.93 -20.03 -1.33
N THR A 85 2.14 -21.04 -0.99
CA THR A 85 1.87 -22.18 -1.87
C THR A 85 0.45 -22.04 -2.41
N ALA A 86 0.32 -21.58 -3.66
CA ALA A 86 -0.97 -21.26 -4.29
C ALA A 86 -0.84 -21.35 -5.82
N ASP A 87 -1.98 -21.43 -6.50
CA ASP A 87 -1.98 -21.39 -7.96
C ASP A 87 -1.38 -20.06 -8.43
N GLN A 88 -0.26 -20.11 -9.15
CA GLN A 88 0.44 -18.92 -9.61
C GLN A 88 -0.40 -18.09 -10.58
N ALA A 89 -1.43 -18.69 -11.20
CA ALA A 89 -2.38 -17.98 -12.05
C ALA A 89 -3.20 -16.94 -11.28
N GLU A 90 -3.45 -17.15 -9.98
CA GLU A 90 -4.17 -16.20 -9.10
C GLU A 90 -3.30 -14.98 -8.72
N TRP A 91 -2.08 -14.89 -9.23
CA TRP A 91 -1.11 -13.84 -8.90
C TRP A 91 -0.61 -13.09 -10.16
N ASP A 92 -1.25 -13.31 -11.30
CA ASP A 92 -0.85 -12.71 -12.57
C ASP A 92 -1.34 -11.27 -12.75
N THR A 93 -2.47 -10.91 -12.15
CA THR A 93 -3.01 -9.55 -12.27
C THR A 93 -2.60 -8.66 -11.11
N ASP A 94 -2.53 -7.35 -11.35
CA ASP A 94 -2.23 -6.38 -10.30
C ASP A 94 -3.38 -6.29 -9.29
N GLU A 95 -4.62 -6.46 -9.76
CA GLU A 95 -5.83 -6.46 -8.95
C GLU A 95 -5.84 -7.60 -7.92
N GLU A 96 -5.45 -8.82 -8.32
CA GLU A 96 -5.35 -9.97 -7.40
C GLU A 96 -4.25 -9.74 -6.35
N VAL A 97 -3.06 -9.29 -6.80
CA VAL A 97 -1.96 -8.96 -5.89
C VAL A 97 -2.38 -7.87 -4.91
N LEU A 98 -3.11 -6.85 -5.35
CA LEU A 98 -3.62 -5.79 -4.47
C LEU A 98 -4.56 -6.34 -3.40
N ALA A 99 -5.42 -7.30 -3.74
CA ALA A 99 -6.32 -7.92 -2.78
C ALA A 99 -5.53 -8.65 -1.67
N PHE A 100 -4.49 -9.41 -2.04
CA PHE A 100 -3.60 -10.06 -1.06
C PHE A 100 -2.84 -9.04 -0.21
N VAL A 101 -2.30 -7.98 -0.83
CA VAL A 101 -1.58 -6.90 -0.15
C VAL A 101 -2.47 -6.23 0.90
N ASN A 102 -3.70 -5.87 0.56
CA ASN A 102 -4.61 -5.20 1.49
C ASN A 102 -5.09 -6.13 2.60
N ALA A 103 -5.29 -7.43 2.31
CA ALA A 103 -5.58 -8.42 3.35
C ALA A 103 -4.42 -8.57 4.34
N ASP A 104 -3.18 -8.62 3.84
CA ASP A 104 -1.97 -8.73 4.65
C ASP A 104 -1.65 -7.45 5.42
N LEU A 105 -1.98 -6.29 4.86
CA LEU A 105 -1.87 -5.01 5.54
C LEU A 105 -2.77 -4.96 6.80
N ILE A 106 -4.00 -5.47 6.68
CA ILE A 106 -4.92 -5.64 7.82
C ILE A 106 -4.33 -6.63 8.83
N ALA A 107 -3.78 -7.76 8.38
CA ALA A 107 -3.13 -8.75 9.26
C ALA A 107 -1.89 -8.16 9.99
N ALA A 108 -1.19 -7.22 9.36
CA ALA A 108 -0.09 -6.45 9.94
C ALA A 108 -0.56 -5.33 10.91
N GLY A 109 -1.87 -5.29 11.25
CA GLY A 109 -2.44 -4.36 12.22
C GLY A 109 -2.75 -2.97 11.65
N LYS A 110 -2.71 -2.79 10.33
CA LYS A 110 -3.08 -1.54 9.64
C LYS A 110 -4.53 -1.62 9.17
N THR A 111 -5.44 -1.89 10.10
CA THR A 111 -6.85 -2.28 9.84
C THR A 111 -7.73 -1.18 9.25
N GLU A 112 -7.27 0.06 9.27
CA GLU A 112 -7.95 1.24 8.70
C GLU A 112 -7.34 1.66 7.36
N ASP A 113 -6.25 1.01 6.94
CA ASP A 113 -5.51 1.36 5.73
C ASP A 113 -5.85 0.39 4.59
N ALA A 114 -5.88 0.92 3.38
CA ALA A 114 -5.87 0.15 2.16
C ALA A 114 -5.13 0.95 1.08
N PHE A 115 -4.36 0.26 0.25
CA PHE A 115 -3.76 0.83 -0.93
C PHE A 115 -4.69 0.68 -2.14
N ALA A 116 -4.51 1.58 -3.11
CA ALA A 116 -5.00 1.46 -4.48
C ALA A 116 -3.84 1.14 -5.44
N LEU A 117 -4.14 0.57 -6.62
CA LEU A 117 -3.13 0.29 -7.65
C LEU A 117 -2.34 1.52 -8.08
N SER A 118 -2.98 2.69 -8.10
CA SER A 118 -2.32 3.95 -8.43
C SER A 118 -1.18 4.28 -7.46
N GLU A 119 -1.18 3.73 -6.25
CA GLU A 119 -0.23 4.01 -5.17
C GLU A 119 0.91 2.99 -5.08
N LEU A 120 0.84 1.89 -5.83
CA LEU A 120 1.79 0.79 -5.77
C LEU A 120 2.49 0.55 -7.11
N THR A 121 3.74 0.11 -7.04
CA THR A 121 4.44 -0.51 -8.16
C THR A 121 4.57 -2.00 -7.86
N ILE A 122 4.04 -2.82 -8.75
CA ILE A 122 4.06 -4.29 -8.63
C ILE A 122 4.94 -4.83 -9.76
N THR A 123 5.95 -5.63 -9.41
CA THR A 123 6.83 -6.30 -10.38
C THR A 123 6.81 -7.80 -10.15
N ARG A 124 6.99 -8.57 -11.22
CA ARG A 124 6.96 -10.04 -11.22
C ARG A 124 8.23 -10.56 -11.89
N GLU A 125 8.88 -11.55 -11.26
CA GLU A 125 10.10 -12.19 -11.73
C GLU A 125 10.00 -13.70 -11.49
N ASP A 126 10.64 -14.50 -12.35
CA ASP A 126 10.75 -15.95 -12.14
C ASP A 126 11.87 -16.26 -11.14
N GLY A 127 11.54 -17.06 -10.13
CA GLY A 127 12.47 -17.61 -9.15
C GLY A 127 13.31 -18.75 -9.72
N SER A 128 14.40 -19.07 -9.04
CA SER A 128 15.37 -20.05 -9.52
C SER A 128 14.85 -21.49 -9.59
N SER A 129 13.72 -21.80 -8.92
CA SER A 129 13.12 -23.13 -8.90
C SER A 129 11.69 -23.14 -9.44
N GLY A 130 11.31 -22.13 -10.22
CA GLY A 130 9.96 -22.00 -10.80
C GLY A 130 8.94 -21.32 -9.88
N GLU A 131 9.38 -20.70 -8.78
CA GLU A 131 8.53 -19.80 -8.00
C GLU A 131 8.26 -18.51 -8.78
N LYS A 132 7.13 -17.85 -8.52
CA LYS A 132 6.87 -16.48 -8.98
C LYS A 132 7.22 -15.53 -7.84
N ILE A 133 8.16 -14.61 -8.07
CA ILE A 133 8.57 -13.60 -7.11
C ILE A 133 7.86 -12.29 -7.45
N ILE A 134 7.07 -11.78 -6.51
CA ILE A 134 6.26 -10.58 -6.69
C ILE A 134 6.70 -9.54 -5.68
N THR A 135 7.25 -8.43 -6.17
CA THR A 135 7.69 -7.33 -5.32
C THR A 135 6.69 -6.19 -5.41
N VAL A 136 6.21 -5.74 -4.25
CA VAL A 136 5.24 -4.65 -4.13
C VAL A 136 5.91 -3.48 -3.41
N LYS A 137 5.96 -2.32 -4.07
CA LYS A 137 6.55 -1.09 -3.53
C LYS A 137 5.52 0.01 -3.44
N VAL A 138 5.56 0.78 -2.35
CA VAL A 138 4.81 2.04 -2.26
C VAL A 138 5.49 3.05 -3.19
N LYS A 139 4.70 3.74 -4.04
CA LYS A 139 5.20 4.78 -4.93
C LYS A 139 5.59 6.04 -4.17
N GLU A 140 6.44 6.84 -4.79
CA GLU A 140 6.71 8.20 -4.33
C GLU A 140 5.41 9.03 -4.30
N GLY A 141 5.37 10.04 -3.43
CA GLY A 141 4.21 10.91 -3.32
C GLY A 141 3.03 10.36 -2.51
N HIS A 142 3.07 9.11 -2.01
CA HIS A 142 2.03 8.59 -1.12
C HIS A 142 1.90 9.47 0.14
N ILE A 143 0.68 9.84 0.52
CA ILE A 143 0.40 10.76 1.65
C ILE A 143 0.83 10.17 2.99
N LYS A 144 0.44 8.94 3.32
CA LYS A 144 0.77 8.32 4.62
C LYS A 144 2.14 7.65 4.71
N TYR A 145 2.58 6.98 3.64
CA TYR A 145 3.73 6.08 3.63
C TYR A 145 4.88 6.63 2.80
N GLN A 146 6.11 6.42 3.26
CA GLN A 146 7.32 6.66 2.46
C GLN A 146 7.48 5.59 1.37
N PRO A 147 8.11 5.90 0.23
CA PRO A 147 8.37 4.92 -0.82
C PRO A 147 9.37 3.87 -0.34
N ALA A 148 8.96 2.60 -0.30
CA ALA A 148 9.83 1.47 0.01
C ALA A 148 9.18 0.14 -0.42
N SER A 149 9.92 -0.96 -0.26
CA SER A 149 9.38 -2.31 -0.45
C SER A 149 8.41 -2.66 0.67
N LEU A 150 7.13 -2.76 0.32
CA LEU A 150 6.04 -3.08 1.25
C LEU A 150 5.99 -4.58 1.54
N ALA A 151 6.03 -5.38 0.47
CA ALA A 151 5.90 -6.83 0.50
C ALA A 151 6.74 -7.48 -0.60
N VAL A 152 7.20 -8.70 -0.34
CA VAL A 152 7.77 -9.60 -1.35
C VAL A 152 7.09 -10.95 -1.19
N TYR A 153 6.35 -11.39 -2.21
CA TYR A 153 5.72 -12.70 -2.23
C TYR A 153 6.58 -13.67 -3.04
N THR A 154 6.86 -14.84 -2.48
CA THR A 154 7.43 -15.98 -3.21
C THR A 154 6.34 -17.02 -3.34
N VAL A 155 5.76 -17.14 -4.54
CA VAL A 155 4.61 -18.01 -4.81
C VAL A 155 5.08 -19.29 -5.49
N THR A 156 4.94 -20.41 -4.79
CA THR A 156 5.25 -21.75 -5.29
C THR A 156 3.98 -22.45 -5.74
N GLN A 157 3.95 -22.97 -6.97
CA GLN A 157 2.81 -23.75 -7.46
C GLN A 157 2.62 -25.01 -6.60
N PRO A 158 1.39 -25.34 -6.17
CA PRO A 158 1.09 -26.62 -5.54
C PRO A 158 1.42 -27.78 -6.48
N ILE A 159 2.13 -28.78 -5.96
CA ILE A 159 2.34 -30.02 -6.71
C ILE A 159 1.03 -30.81 -6.71
N VAL A 160 0.32 -30.78 -7.82
CA VAL A 160 -0.81 -31.69 -8.05
C VAL A 160 -0.24 -33.06 -8.40
N LYS A 161 -0.33 -34.01 -7.47
CA LYS A 161 0.01 -35.41 -7.76
C LYS A 161 -1.17 -36.03 -8.50
N THR A 162 -0.96 -36.40 -9.76
CA THR A 162 -1.92 -37.23 -10.49
C THR A 162 -2.01 -38.59 -9.81
N ASP A 163 -3.21 -39.02 -9.43
CA ASP A 163 -3.44 -40.36 -8.92
C ASP A 163 -3.35 -41.38 -10.06
N LEU A 164 -2.17 -41.97 -10.19
CA LEU A 164 -1.88 -42.99 -11.21
C LEU A 164 -2.55 -44.34 -10.92
N SER A 165 -3.19 -44.54 -9.76
CA SER A 165 -3.82 -45.82 -9.39
C SER A 165 -5.12 -46.10 -10.15
N THR A 166 -5.70 -45.07 -10.78
CA THR A 166 -6.93 -45.18 -11.59
C THR A 166 -6.66 -45.21 -13.09
N THR A 167 -5.44 -44.92 -13.53
CA THR A 167 -5.00 -45.09 -14.93
C THR A 167 -4.75 -46.57 -15.22
N ASN A 168 -5.80 -47.28 -15.65
CA ASN A 168 -5.70 -48.57 -16.32
C ASN A 168 -5.54 -48.33 -17.83
N GLY A 169 -4.31 -48.20 -18.26
CA GLY A 169 -3.92 -48.13 -19.65
C GLY A 169 -2.42 -48.22 -19.64
N GLU A 170 -1.84 -49.09 -20.44
CA GLU A 170 -0.39 -49.14 -20.54
C GLU A 170 0.05 -47.70 -20.93
N LEU A 171 1.02 -47.10 -20.26
CA LEU A 171 2.41 -46.94 -20.67
C LEU A 171 2.87 -47.99 -21.72
N ASP A 172 2.07 -48.20 -22.79
CA ASP A 172 1.97 -49.33 -23.74
C ASP A 172 3.16 -49.53 -24.67
N GLY A 173 4.29 -48.95 -24.31
CA GLY A 173 5.52 -49.10 -25.06
C GLY A 173 5.62 -48.20 -26.28
N PHE A 174 6.87 -48.09 -26.74
CA PHE A 174 7.21 -47.38 -27.96
C PHE A 174 7.01 -48.32 -29.15
N VAL A 175 6.18 -47.92 -30.12
CA VAL A 175 6.17 -48.52 -31.46
C VAL A 175 7.38 -48.11 -32.28
#